data_AF-A0A941IAD6-F1
#
_entry.id   AF-A0A941IAD6-F1
#
_cell.length_a   1.000
_cell.length_b   1.000
_cell.length_c   1.000
_cell.angle_alpha   90.00
_cell.angle_beta   90.00
_cell.angle_gamma   90.00
#
_symmetry.space_group_name_H-M   'P 1'
#
loop_
_entity.id
_entity.type
_entity.pdbx_description
1 polymer ?
#
loop_
_entity_poly.entity_id
_entity_poly.type
_entity_poly.pdbx_seq_one_letter_code
_entity_poly.pdbx_strand_id
1 'polypeptide(L)'
;GRGMQLQASAVKQFALSHNLPVAQPVSLKLDGKYPDVAQSAHELLRTTPHDVMVVAAYGLILPVSVLSIPRLGCLNIHGSLLPRWRGAAPIHRAIEAGDAETGITIM
;
A
#
# COMPACT_ATOMS: atom_id res chain seq x y z
N GLY A 1 -12.78 0.29 -16.60
CA GLY A 1 -13.34 -0.73 -17.50
C GLY A 1 -14.10 -0.04 -18.62
N ARG A 2 -14.49 -0.76 -19.69
CA ARG A 2 -15.11 -0.24 -20.93
C ARG A 2 -15.91 1.06 -20.70
N GLY A 3 -15.61 2.10 -21.46
CA GLY A 3 -16.23 3.43 -21.31
C GLY A 3 -15.43 4.47 -20.53
N MET A 4 -14.18 4.16 -20.13
CA MET A 4 -13.21 5.10 -19.51
C MET A 4 -13.72 5.82 -18.24
N GLN A 5 -14.80 5.33 -17.64
CA GLN A 5 -15.34 5.87 -16.41
C GLN A 5 -14.35 5.62 -15.27
N LEU A 6 -14.13 6.66 -14.44
CA LEU A 6 -13.33 6.54 -13.23
C LEU A 6 -14.01 5.58 -12.27
N GLN A 7 -13.29 4.55 -11.84
CA GLN A 7 -13.77 3.55 -10.90
C GLN A 7 -12.98 3.68 -9.60
N ALA A 8 -13.68 3.86 -8.49
CA ALA A 8 -13.06 3.85 -7.17
C ALA A 8 -12.52 2.45 -6.85
N SER A 9 -11.36 2.36 -6.20
CA SER A 9 -10.85 1.08 -5.70
C SER A 9 -11.77 0.49 -4.62
N ALA A 10 -11.69 -0.82 -4.40
CA ALA A 10 -12.45 -1.49 -3.34
C ALA A 10 -12.19 -0.84 -1.96
N VAL A 11 -10.93 -0.48 -1.66
CA VAL A 11 -10.55 0.22 -0.43
C VAL A 11 -11.22 1.59 -0.33
N LYS A 12 -11.23 2.37 -1.42
CA LYS A 12 -11.91 3.68 -1.43
C LYS A 12 -13.41 3.54 -1.24
N GLN A 13 -14.05 2.58 -1.90
CA GLN A 13 -15.49 2.34 -1.75
C GLN A 13 -15.84 1.99 -0.30
N PHE A 14 -15.09 1.07 0.32
CA PHE A 14 -15.27 0.68 1.72
C PHE A 14 -15.06 1.85 2.69
N ALA A 15 -13.99 2.63 2.48
CA ALA A 15 -13.69 3.78 3.34
C ALA A 15 -14.82 4.82 3.30
N LEU A 16 -15.31 5.16 2.10
CA LEU A 16 -16.40 6.12 1.93
C LEU A 16 -17.71 5.61 2.56
N SER A 17 -18.03 4.32 2.44
CA SER A 17 -19.25 3.77 3.05
C SER A 17 -19.21 3.76 4.59
N HIS A 18 -18.03 3.88 5.19
CA HIS A 18 -17.81 3.94 6.63
C HIS A 18 -17.39 5.34 7.12
N ASN A 19 -17.48 6.37 6.27
CA ASN A 19 -17.06 7.74 6.57
C ASN A 19 -15.60 7.85 7.06
N LEU A 20 -14.73 6.99 6.55
CA LEU A 20 -13.30 7.04 6.84
C LEU A 20 -12.60 8.04 5.90
N PRO A 21 -11.64 8.84 6.41
CA PRO A 21 -10.85 9.73 5.57
C PRO A 21 -10.10 8.96 4.47
N VAL A 22 -10.05 9.53 3.27
CA VAL A 22 -9.37 8.93 2.11
C VAL A 22 -8.32 9.89 1.55
N ALA A 23 -7.07 9.45 1.50
CA ALA A 23 -5.98 10.12 0.80
C ALA A 23 -5.62 9.34 -0.48
N GLN A 24 -5.40 10.06 -1.59
CA GLN A 24 -5.04 9.45 -2.87
C GLN A 24 -3.86 10.20 -3.54
N PRO A 25 -2.70 10.33 -2.88
CA PRO A 25 -1.54 10.95 -3.50
C PRO A 25 -1.08 10.12 -4.71
N VAL A 26 -0.61 10.78 -5.76
CA VAL A 26 -0.04 10.10 -6.95
C VAL A 26 1.43 9.75 -6.77
N SER A 27 2.09 10.26 -5.73
CA SER A 27 3.49 9.99 -5.37
C SER A 27 3.69 10.18 -3.87
N LEU A 28 4.63 9.42 -3.30
CA LEU A 28 5.17 9.64 -1.95
C LEU A 28 6.63 10.08 -1.97
N LYS A 29 7.26 10.14 -3.15
CA LYS A 29 8.66 10.50 -3.34
C LYS A 29 8.83 12.02 -3.40
N LEU A 30 9.60 12.57 -2.46
CA LEU A 30 9.92 14.00 -2.38
C LEU A 30 10.91 14.44 -3.48
N ASP A 31 11.70 13.51 -4.00
CA ASP A 31 12.64 13.68 -5.11
C ASP A 31 12.06 13.25 -6.46
N GLY A 32 10.74 13.04 -6.53
CA GLY A 32 10.04 12.52 -7.71
C GLY A 32 9.42 13.59 -8.62
N LYS A 33 8.60 13.13 -9.57
CA LYS A 33 7.85 13.98 -10.52
C LYS A 33 6.82 14.91 -9.86
N TYR A 34 6.34 14.56 -8.67
CA TYR A 34 5.27 15.27 -7.96
C TYR A 34 5.68 15.56 -6.50
N PRO A 35 6.71 16.41 -6.27
CA PRO A 35 7.26 16.63 -4.94
C PRO A 35 6.27 17.32 -3.99
N ASP A 36 5.51 18.32 -4.47
CA ASP A 36 4.53 19.05 -3.63
C ASP A 36 3.39 18.16 -3.14
N VAL A 37 2.94 17.24 -4.00
CA VAL A 37 1.93 16.22 -3.64
C VAL A 37 2.48 15.26 -2.60
N ALA A 38 3.74 14.82 -2.76
CA ALA A 38 4.40 13.97 -1.78
C ALA A 38 4.57 14.70 -0.44
N GLN A 39 4.96 15.97 -0.44
CA GLN A 39 5.10 16.77 0.77
C GLN A 39 3.77 16.91 1.52
N SER A 40 2.69 17.19 0.79
CA SER A 40 1.34 17.25 1.37
C SER A 40 0.90 15.91 1.96
N ALA A 41 1.24 14.80 1.30
CA ALA A 41 0.96 13.46 1.83
C ALA A 41 1.77 13.14 3.09
N HIS A 42 3.04 13.55 3.16
CA HIS A 42 3.87 13.38 4.36
C HIS A 42 3.32 14.18 5.53
N GLU A 43 2.88 15.42 5.30
CA GLU A 43 2.27 16.24 6.33
C GLU A 43 0.97 15.62 6.86
N LEU A 44 0.12 15.12 5.95
CA LEU A 44 -1.09 14.40 6.34
C LEU A 44 -0.76 13.17 7.21
N LEU A 45 0.25 12.38 6.83
CA LEU A 45 0.67 11.24 7.63
C LEU A 45 1.17 11.67 9.02
N ARG A 46 1.99 12.73 9.12
CA ARG A 46 2.53 13.24 10.40
C ARG A 46 1.45 13.80 11.33
N THR A 47 0.43 14.44 10.76
CA THR A 47 -0.65 15.08 11.53
C THR A 47 -1.79 14.12 11.87
N THR A 48 -1.90 12.99 11.16
CA THR A 48 -2.86 11.93 11.48
C THR A 48 -2.34 11.11 12.67
N PRO A 49 -3.05 11.02 13.81
CA PRO A 49 -2.62 10.17 14.92
C PRO A 49 -2.64 8.69 14.54
N HIS A 50 -1.48 8.02 14.60
CA HIS A 50 -1.34 6.59 14.37
C HIS A 50 -0.06 6.04 15.00
N ASP A 51 -0.09 4.79 15.47
CA ASP A 51 1.10 4.10 15.97
C ASP A 51 1.84 3.33 14.88
N VAL A 52 1.10 2.75 13.94
CA VAL A 52 1.59 1.84 12.89
C VAL A 52 0.88 2.15 11.57
N MET A 53 1.56 1.90 10.45
CA MET A 53 0.96 1.96 9.12
C MET A 53 0.85 0.55 8.54
N VAL A 54 -0.37 0.11 8.22
CA VAL A 54 -0.60 -1.20 7.58
C VAL A 54 -0.71 -1.02 6.07
N VAL A 55 0.13 -1.74 5.34
CA VAL A 55 0.23 -1.72 3.88
C VAL A 55 -0.22 -3.07 3.34
N ALA A 56 -1.14 -3.07 2.38
CA ALA A 56 -1.61 -4.28 1.72
C ALA A 56 -1.88 -3.99 0.24
N ALA A 57 -1.12 -4.65 -0.65
CA ALA A 57 -1.23 -4.50 -2.10
C ALA A 57 -1.27 -3.02 -2.58
N TYR A 58 -0.46 -2.16 -1.96
CA TYR A 58 -0.39 -0.74 -2.31
C TYR A 58 0.56 -0.51 -3.50
N GLY A 59 0.11 0.30 -4.46
CA GLY A 59 0.81 0.46 -5.74
C GLY A 59 1.98 1.46 -5.74
N LEU A 60 2.14 2.26 -4.68
CA LEU A 60 3.26 3.20 -4.58
C LEU A 60 4.40 2.61 -3.75
N ILE A 61 5.62 2.98 -4.12
CA ILE A 61 6.80 2.73 -3.29
C ILE A 61 6.73 3.67 -2.08
N LEU A 62 6.90 3.11 -0.88
CA LEU A 62 7.13 3.87 0.34
C LEU A 62 8.63 4.21 0.43
N PRO A 63 9.02 5.49 0.29
CA PRO A 63 10.41 5.88 0.54
C PRO A 63 10.72 5.78 2.05
N VAL A 64 12.01 5.73 2.39
CA VAL A 64 12.47 5.69 3.79
C VAL A 64 11.87 6.83 4.63
N SER A 65 11.72 8.01 4.05
CA SER A 65 11.10 9.16 4.70
C SER A 65 9.65 8.94 5.13
N VAL A 66 8.90 8.04 4.47
CA VAL A 66 7.56 7.60 4.90
C VAL A 66 7.64 6.46 5.90
N LEU A 67 8.53 5.48 5.68
CA LEU A 67 8.71 4.33 6.56
C LEU A 67 9.06 4.74 8.01
N SER A 68 9.73 5.89 8.17
CA SER A 68 10.12 6.44 9.47
C SER A 68 9.07 7.34 10.14
N ILE A 69 7.89 7.56 9.53
CA ILE A 69 6.84 8.41 10.13
C ILE A 69 6.14 7.69 11.30
N PRO A 70 5.60 6.47 11.14
CA PRO A 70 4.90 5.79 12.22
C PRO A 70 5.88 5.33 13.30
N ARG A 71 5.50 5.45 14.57
CA ARG A 71 6.34 5.05 15.72
C ARG A 71 6.74 3.57 15.69
N LEU A 72 5.83 2.70 15.25
CA LEU A 72 6.03 1.25 15.12
C LEU A 72 6.35 0.82 13.68
N GLY A 73 6.62 1.78 12.78
CA GLY A 73 6.93 1.54 11.38
C GLY A 73 5.74 1.14 10.52
N CYS A 74 6.05 0.59 9.35
CA CYS A 74 5.08 0.12 8.37
C CYS A 74 5.11 -1.40 8.29
N LEU A 75 3.94 -2.03 8.47
CA LEU A 75 3.77 -3.47 8.28
C LEU A 75 3.18 -3.74 6.91
N ASN A 76 3.72 -4.71 6.19
CA ASN A 76 3.21 -5.14 4.89
C ASN A 76 2.59 -6.55 4.97
N ILE A 77 1.37 -6.67 4.47
CA ILE A 77 0.68 -7.96 4.29
C ILE A 77 1.05 -8.50 2.91
N HIS A 78 1.93 -9.51 2.90
CA HIS A 78 2.43 -10.11 1.66
C HIS A 78 1.76 -11.46 1.40
N GLY A 79 1.33 -11.67 0.15
CA GLY A 79 0.55 -12.82 -0.29
C GLY A 79 1.32 -14.12 -0.53
N SER A 80 2.41 -14.35 0.19
CA SER A 80 3.15 -15.62 0.21
C SER A 80 3.80 -15.90 1.56
N LEU A 81 4.27 -17.14 1.73
CA LEU A 81 5.19 -17.53 2.79
C LEU A 81 6.62 -17.10 2.41
N LEU A 82 7.06 -15.95 2.93
CA LEU A 82 8.40 -15.43 2.67
C LEU A 82 9.48 -16.38 3.25
N PRO A 83 10.68 -16.43 2.64
CA PRO A 83 11.20 -15.55 1.59
C PRO A 83 10.72 -15.90 0.17
N ARG A 84 9.91 -16.96 -0.01
CA ARG A 84 9.42 -17.40 -1.32
C ARG A 84 8.42 -16.39 -1.90
N TRP A 85 8.48 -16.18 -3.21
CA TRP A 85 7.60 -15.28 -3.98
C TRP A 85 7.55 -13.82 -3.52
N ARG A 86 8.70 -13.20 -3.27
CA ARG A 86 8.78 -11.73 -3.21
C ARG A 86 8.29 -11.10 -4.53
N GLY A 87 7.71 -9.91 -4.45
CA GLY A 87 7.29 -9.14 -5.62
C GLY A 87 5.78 -9.11 -5.84
N ALA A 88 5.36 -8.80 -7.07
CA ALA A 88 4.02 -8.30 -7.34
C ALA A 88 2.91 -9.36 -7.51
N ALA A 89 3.25 -10.62 -7.80
CA ALA A 89 2.26 -11.65 -8.15
C ALA A 89 2.43 -12.98 -7.38
N PRO A 90 2.61 -12.96 -6.03
CA PRO A 90 2.97 -14.15 -5.27
C PRO A 90 1.98 -15.31 -5.40
N ILE A 91 0.68 -15.00 -5.36
CA ILE A 91 -0.40 -15.99 -5.43
C ILE A 91 -0.35 -16.75 -6.76
N HIS A 92 -0.28 -16.01 -7.88
CA HIS A 92 -0.26 -16.60 -9.21
C HIS A 92 0.97 -17.50 -9.40
N ARG A 93 2.14 -17.06 -8.92
CA ARG A 93 3.38 -17.83 -9.09
C ARG A 93 3.43 -19.08 -8.22
N ALA A 94 2.86 -19.05 -7.02
CA ALA A 94 2.71 -20.25 -6.20
C ALA A 94 1.85 -21.32 -6.91
N ILE A 95 0.71 -20.90 -7.50
CA ILE A 95 -0.16 -21.80 -8.26
C ILE A 95 0.54 -22.34 -9.50
N GLU A 96 1.17 -21.47 -10.30
CA GLU A 96 1.87 -21.83 -11.53
C GLU A 96 3.01 -22.84 -11.29
N ALA A 97 3.74 -22.70 -10.17
CA ALA A 97 4.82 -23.60 -9.80
C ALA A 97 4.33 -24.93 -9.19
N GLY A 98 3.03 -25.07 -8.92
CA GLY A 98 2.46 -26.24 -8.26
C GLY A 98 2.84 -26.35 -6.79
N ASP A 99 3.01 -25.21 -6.09
CA ASP A 99 3.31 -25.22 -4.66
C ASP A 99 2.16 -25.88 -3.89
N ALA A 100 2.49 -26.86 -3.04
CA ALA A 100 1.50 -27.57 -2.22
C ALA A 100 0.86 -26.67 -1.15
N GLU A 101 1.57 -25.62 -0.73
CA GLU A 101 1.10 -24.63 0.22
C GLU A 101 1.56 -23.23 -0.17
N THR A 102 0.75 -22.24 0.18
CA THR A 102 1.10 -20.82 0.18
C THR A 102 0.39 -20.17 1.37
N GLY A 103 0.56 -18.87 1.57
CA GLY A 103 -0.03 -18.22 2.73
C GLY A 103 0.26 -16.73 2.76
N ILE A 104 0.22 -16.17 3.96
CA ILE A 104 0.43 -14.75 4.22
C ILE A 104 1.63 -14.57 5.12
N THR A 105 2.46 -13.57 4.83
CA THR A 105 3.49 -13.09 5.75
C THR A 105 3.20 -11.64 6.13
N ILE A 106 3.30 -11.32 7.42
CA ILE A 106 3.38 -9.93 7.90
C ILE A 106 4.87 -9.61 8.06
N MET A 107 5.35 -8.59 7.35
CA MET A 107 6.75 -8.11 7.43
C MET A 107 6.84 -6.63 7.73
#